data_AF-A0A519S9S7-F1
#
_entry.id   AF-A0A519S9S7-F1
#
_cell.length_a   1.000
_cell.length_b   1.000
_cell.length_c   1.000
_cell.angle_alpha   90.00
_cell.angle_beta   90.00
_cell.angle_gamma   90.00
#
_symmetry.space_group_name_H-M   'P 1'
#
loop_
_entity.id
_entity.type
_entity.pdbx_description
1 polymer ?
#
loop_
_entity_poly.entity_id
_entity_poly.type
_entity_poly.pdbx_seq_one_letter_code
_entity_poly.pdbx_strand_id
1 'polypeptide(L)'
;MKKTFLGLGAIVIFMASFSKADLEKEKMVVATASTTNHEFQMSAGEKLINKSDCIGCHNKVNKIIGPSYTEIAKKYPATEKNINYLADKIIKGGTGVWGTMPMTAHSTLKPADAKLMVKYILSLKKK
;
A
#
# COMPACT_ATOMS: atom_id res chain seq x y z
N MET A 1 1.98 -40.30 70.37
CA MET A 1 2.64 -38.98 70.59
C MET A 1 3.15 -38.50 69.24
N LYS A 2 2.53 -37.44 68.66
CA LYS A 2 3.20 -36.17 68.30
C LYS A 2 4.60 -36.41 67.67
N LYS A 3 4.90 -36.10 66.41
CA LYS A 3 4.80 -34.77 65.76
C LYS A 3 4.92 -34.90 64.23
N THR A 4 4.21 -34.01 63.56
CA THR A 4 4.33 -33.64 62.14
C THR A 4 5.67 -32.94 61.88
N PHE A 5 6.29 -33.16 60.71
CA PHE A 5 7.20 -32.19 60.09
C PHE A 5 7.08 -32.23 58.56
N LEU A 6 6.91 -31.03 58.03
CA LEU A 6 6.70 -30.58 56.66
C LEU A 6 8.04 -30.50 55.93
N GLY A 7 8.09 -30.91 54.66
CA GLY A 7 9.27 -30.73 53.82
C GLY A 7 9.02 -31.09 52.35
N LEU A 8 8.48 -30.15 51.59
CA LEU A 8 8.53 -30.13 50.13
C LEU A 8 10.00 -30.05 49.67
N GLY A 9 10.40 -30.85 48.67
CA GLY A 9 11.65 -30.59 47.94
C GLY A 9 12.13 -31.70 47.01
N ALA A 10 11.94 -31.48 45.71
CA ALA A 10 12.76 -31.92 44.55
C ALA A 10 13.10 -33.44 44.41
N ILE A 11 12.42 -34.16 43.51
CA ILE A 11 12.83 -34.39 42.10
C ILE A 11 14.25 -34.96 41.98
N VAL A 12 14.35 -36.28 41.87
CA VAL A 12 15.29 -36.95 40.95
C VAL A 12 14.72 -38.34 40.58
N ILE A 13 14.09 -38.50 39.42
CA ILE A 13 14.02 -39.81 38.75
C ILE A 13 14.27 -39.60 37.26
N PHE A 14 15.36 -40.22 36.84
CA PHE A 14 15.90 -40.38 35.50
C PHE A 14 15.12 -41.48 34.77
N MET A 15 14.77 -41.23 33.49
CA MET A 15 14.58 -42.17 32.37
C MET A 15 13.35 -41.82 31.53
N ALA A 16 13.60 -41.35 30.30
CA ALA A 16 13.14 -41.98 29.07
C ALA A 16 13.39 -41.03 27.89
N SER A 17 14.23 -41.48 26.96
CA SER A 17 14.35 -40.93 25.61
C SER A 17 12.98 -40.89 24.93
N PHE A 18 12.49 -39.69 24.63
CA PHE A 18 11.67 -39.43 23.46
C PHE A 18 12.11 -38.06 22.92
N SER A 19 12.69 -38.08 21.73
CA SER A 19 13.15 -36.92 20.99
C SER A 19 12.03 -35.88 20.89
N LYS A 20 12.28 -34.67 21.41
CA LYS A 20 11.59 -33.45 20.93
C LYS A 20 11.83 -33.41 19.41
N ALA A 21 10.82 -33.55 18.56
CA ALA A 21 9.81 -32.53 18.27
C ALA A 21 10.44 -31.19 17.87
N ASP A 22 11.36 -31.22 16.91
CA ASP A 22 11.69 -30.06 16.07
C ASP A 22 10.76 -30.07 14.84
N LEU A 23 9.55 -29.55 15.04
CA LEU A 23 8.73 -29.03 13.97
C LEU A 23 9.36 -27.72 13.49
N GLU A 24 10.32 -27.77 12.57
CA GLU A 24 10.61 -26.67 11.64
C GLU A 24 11.66 -27.06 10.59
N LYS A 25 11.43 -28.16 9.85
CA LYS A 25 12.21 -28.43 8.63
C LYS A 25 11.55 -29.40 7.66
N GLU A 26 10.48 -28.97 6.99
CA GLU A 26 10.14 -29.56 5.69
C GLU A 26 10.47 -28.58 4.57
N LYS A 27 11.57 -28.91 3.88
CA LYS A 27 11.88 -28.46 2.54
C LYS A 27 10.92 -29.18 1.59
N MET A 28 10.61 -28.51 0.48
CA MET A 28 10.41 -29.10 -0.86
C MET A 28 8.97 -29.20 -1.36
N VAL A 29 8.69 -28.30 -2.30
CA VAL A 29 7.98 -28.55 -3.56
C VAL A 29 6.54 -29.03 -3.41
N VAL A 30 5.64 -28.04 -3.34
CA VAL A 30 4.40 -28.14 -4.10
C VAL A 30 4.33 -26.92 -5.00
N ALA A 31 4.76 -27.12 -6.25
CA ALA A 31 4.32 -26.31 -7.36
C ALA A 31 2.81 -26.55 -7.54
N THR A 32 2.01 -25.79 -6.81
CA THR A 32 0.59 -25.59 -7.11
C THR A 32 0.36 -24.11 -7.17
N ALA A 33 0.23 -23.63 -8.41
CA ALA A 33 -0.46 -22.43 -8.82
C ALA A 33 -0.41 -21.25 -7.84
N SER A 34 0.45 -20.28 -8.15
CA SER A 34 -0.01 -18.89 -8.06
C SER A 34 -1.29 -18.76 -8.89
N THR A 35 -2.43 -19.07 -8.28
CA THR A 35 -3.69 -18.46 -8.65
C THR A 35 -3.49 -16.98 -8.43
N THR A 36 -3.29 -16.27 -9.53
CA THR A 36 -3.31 -14.83 -9.60
C THR A 36 -4.63 -14.34 -9.00
N ASN A 37 -4.65 -14.00 -7.72
CA ASN A 37 -5.62 -13.06 -7.14
C ASN A 37 -5.28 -11.63 -7.63
N HIS A 38 -4.90 -11.51 -8.90
CA HIS A 38 -4.48 -10.27 -9.51
C HIS A 38 -5.68 -9.61 -10.20
N GLU A 39 -6.76 -9.40 -9.44
CA GLU A 39 -7.91 -8.70 -10.01
C GLU A 39 -8.67 -7.79 -9.04
N PHE A 40 -8.26 -7.65 -7.77
CA PHE A 40 -8.93 -6.69 -6.87
C PHE A 40 -8.02 -5.96 -5.86
N GLN A 41 -6.70 -5.97 -6.07
CA GLN A 41 -5.80 -5.23 -5.19
C GLN A 41 -5.53 -3.84 -5.75
N MET A 42 -6.21 -2.84 -5.19
CA MET A 42 -5.94 -1.43 -5.47
C MET A 42 -4.47 -1.09 -5.21
N SER A 43 -3.86 -0.33 -6.11
CA SER A 43 -2.50 0.15 -5.92
C SER A 43 -2.39 1.07 -4.69
N ALA A 44 -1.19 1.24 -4.14
CA ALA A 44 -0.97 2.18 -3.05
C ALA A 44 -1.41 3.61 -3.41
N GLY A 45 -1.12 4.06 -4.64
CA GLY A 45 -1.54 5.37 -5.14
C GLY A 45 -3.07 5.52 -5.23
N GLU A 46 -3.76 4.48 -5.69
CA GLU A 46 -5.23 4.47 -5.77
C GLU A 46 -5.86 4.51 -4.37
N LYS A 47 -5.31 3.74 -3.42
CA LYS A 47 -5.76 3.76 -2.01
C LYS A 47 -5.58 5.14 -1.38
N LEU A 48 -4.47 5.80 -1.68
CA LEU A 48 -4.18 7.16 -1.20
C LEU A 48 -5.20 8.16 -1.77
N ILE A 49 -5.42 8.16 -3.09
CA ILE A 49 -6.41 9.03 -3.75
C ILE A 49 -7.81 8.84 -3.14
N ASN A 50 -8.24 7.59 -2.94
CA ASN A 50 -9.58 7.30 -2.43
C ASN A 50 -9.76 7.67 -0.95
N LYS A 51 -8.66 7.92 -0.22
CA LYS A 51 -8.67 8.41 1.16
C LYS A 51 -8.49 9.93 1.24
N SER A 52 -8.32 10.60 0.10
CA SER A 52 -8.11 12.04 -0.01
C SER A 52 -9.32 12.72 -0.65
N ASP A 53 -9.35 14.04 -0.56
CA ASP A 53 -10.35 14.92 -1.14
C ASP A 53 -10.26 15.03 -2.68
N CYS A 54 -9.26 14.40 -3.30
CA CYS A 54 -9.05 14.36 -4.76
C CYS A 54 -10.32 13.95 -5.51
N ILE A 55 -11.08 12.98 -4.99
CA ILE A 55 -12.29 12.43 -5.63
C ILE A 55 -13.46 13.42 -5.69
N GLY A 56 -13.42 14.51 -4.91
CA GLY A 56 -14.43 15.57 -4.98
C GLY A 56 -14.28 16.44 -6.22
N CYS A 57 -13.05 16.56 -6.76
CA CYS A 57 -12.76 17.41 -7.90
C CYS A 57 -12.26 16.63 -9.13
N HIS A 58 -11.82 15.39 -8.98
CA HIS A 58 -11.35 14.55 -10.06
C HIS A 58 -12.08 13.21 -10.07
N ASN A 59 -12.45 12.75 -11.26
CA ASN A 59 -12.97 11.41 -11.46
C ASN A 59 -12.00 10.60 -12.32
N LYS A 60 -12.08 9.27 -12.23
CA LYS A 60 -11.21 8.36 -12.99
C LYS A 60 -11.33 8.57 -14.50
N VAL A 61 -12.55 8.69 -15.03
CA VAL A 61 -12.82 8.69 -16.47
C VAL A 61 -13.42 10.01 -16.93
N ASN A 62 -14.39 10.55 -16.19
CA ASN A 62 -15.13 11.73 -16.59
C ASN A 62 -14.48 13.01 -16.06
N LYS A 63 -14.52 14.09 -16.85
CA LYS A 63 -14.19 15.42 -16.34
C LYS A 63 -15.34 15.90 -15.45
N ILE A 64 -15.01 16.41 -14.27
CA ILE A 64 -15.97 17.09 -13.38
C ILE A 64 -15.49 18.54 -13.19
N ILE A 65 -14.95 18.87 -12.02
CA ILE A 65 -14.30 20.16 -11.75
C ILE A 65 -12.92 20.20 -12.42
N GLY A 66 -12.06 19.25 -12.05
CA GLY A 66 -10.75 19.02 -12.65
C GLY A 66 -10.80 18.02 -13.80
N PRO A 67 -9.69 17.89 -14.56
CA PRO A 67 -9.54 16.87 -15.59
C PRO A 67 -9.69 15.47 -15.00
N SER A 68 -10.14 14.51 -15.81
CA SER A 68 -10.16 13.11 -15.36
C SER A 68 -8.75 12.54 -15.23
N TYR A 69 -8.57 11.52 -14.38
CA TYR A 69 -7.27 10.86 -14.27
C TYR A 69 -6.80 10.28 -15.60
N THR A 70 -7.73 9.76 -16.43
CA THR A 70 -7.39 9.31 -17.79
C THR A 70 -6.98 10.44 -18.74
N GLU A 71 -7.54 11.65 -18.60
CA GLU A 71 -7.09 12.82 -19.38
C GLU A 71 -5.67 13.24 -18.99
N ILE A 72 -5.36 13.24 -17.68
CA ILE A 72 -4.00 13.49 -17.17
C ILE A 72 -3.03 12.45 -17.74
N ALA A 73 -3.39 11.17 -17.67
CA ALA A 73 -2.59 10.07 -18.20
C ALA A 73 -2.40 10.14 -19.72
N LYS A 74 -3.40 10.65 -20.46
CA LYS A 74 -3.30 10.88 -21.91
C LYS A 74 -2.31 12.01 -22.24
N LYS A 75 -2.33 13.11 -21.47
CA LYS A 75 -1.49 14.29 -21.71
C LYS A 75 -0.03 14.07 -21.34
N TYR A 76 0.25 13.34 -20.26
CA TYR A 76 1.61 13.17 -19.73
C TYR A 76 2.13 11.73 -19.88
N PRO A 77 3.26 11.51 -20.57
CA PRO A 77 3.96 10.23 -20.55
C PRO A 77 4.37 9.82 -19.13
N ALA A 78 4.34 8.51 -18.82
CA ALA A 78 4.74 7.96 -17.53
C ALA A 78 6.27 7.95 -17.35
N THR A 79 6.87 9.13 -17.17
CA THR A 79 8.31 9.31 -16.91
C THR A 79 8.53 9.88 -15.51
N GLU A 80 9.70 9.62 -14.91
CA GLU A 80 10.05 10.18 -13.60
C GLU A 80 9.99 11.72 -13.57
N LYS A 81 10.34 12.38 -14.69
CA LYS A 81 10.18 13.84 -14.84
C LYS A 81 8.72 14.27 -14.65
N ASN A 82 7.78 13.61 -15.33
CA ASN A 82 6.35 13.94 -15.23
C ASN A 82 5.76 13.54 -13.88
N ILE A 83 6.23 12.45 -13.29
CA ILE A 83 5.83 12.03 -11.95
C ILE A 83 6.20 13.11 -10.93
N ASN A 84 7.44 13.59 -10.96
CA ASN A 84 7.92 14.64 -10.07
C ASN A 84 7.18 15.97 -10.31
N TYR A 85 6.99 16.36 -11.57
CA TYR A 85 6.27 17.59 -11.92
C TYR A 85 4.82 17.59 -11.43
N LEU A 86 4.08 16.51 -11.68
CA LEU A 86 2.68 16.42 -11.27
C LEU A 86 2.54 16.28 -9.75
N ALA A 87 3.45 15.58 -9.08
CA ALA A 87 3.47 15.52 -7.62
C ALA A 87 3.69 16.91 -7.00
N ASP A 88 4.58 17.72 -7.59
CA ASP A 88 4.79 19.11 -7.17
C ASP A 88 3.53 19.97 -7.40
N LYS A 89 2.83 19.78 -8.52
CA LYS A 89 1.54 20.45 -8.77
C LYS A 89 0.48 20.08 -7.75
N ILE A 90 0.41 18.83 -7.30
CA ILE A 90 -0.52 18.40 -6.24
C ILE A 90 -0.23 19.14 -4.93
N ILE A 91 1.04 19.18 -4.52
CA ILE A 91 1.46 19.77 -3.25
C ILE A 91 1.30 21.29 -3.25
N LYS A 92 1.71 21.96 -4.34
CA LYS A 92 1.73 23.42 -4.44
C LYS A 92 0.46 24.02 -5.03
N GLY A 93 -0.43 23.19 -5.59
CA GLY A 93 -1.54 23.65 -6.41
C GLY A 93 -1.09 24.20 -7.77
N GLY A 94 -2.03 24.78 -8.50
CA GLY A 94 -1.72 25.44 -9.76
C GLY A 94 -2.94 25.78 -10.61
N THR A 95 -2.72 26.56 -11.66
CA THR A 95 -3.75 26.98 -12.62
C THR A 95 -3.17 27.02 -14.05
N GLY A 96 -4.02 27.19 -15.06
CA GLY A 96 -3.66 27.46 -16.46
C GLY A 96 -3.54 26.23 -17.38
N VAL A 97 -3.10 25.08 -16.86
CA VAL A 97 -2.89 23.88 -17.70
C VAL A 97 -4.20 23.26 -18.18
N TRP A 98 -5.25 23.34 -17.36
CA TRP A 98 -6.53 22.66 -17.56
C TRP A 98 -7.72 23.62 -17.60
N GLY A 99 -7.45 24.92 -17.57
CA GLY A 99 -8.44 26.00 -17.47
C GLY A 99 -7.99 27.08 -16.49
N THR A 100 -8.90 28.02 -16.23
CA THR A 100 -8.70 29.14 -15.30
C THR A 100 -8.93 28.76 -13.83
N MET A 101 -9.69 27.68 -13.59
CA MET A 101 -9.99 27.20 -12.25
C MET A 101 -8.72 26.64 -11.59
N PRO A 102 -8.30 27.19 -10.44
CA PRO A 102 -7.10 26.72 -9.75
C PRO A 102 -7.37 25.41 -9.00
N MET A 103 -6.40 24.51 -9.01
CA MET A 103 -6.33 23.39 -8.06
C MET A 103 -5.69 23.89 -6.76
N THR A 104 -6.36 23.64 -5.64
CA THR A 104 -5.87 23.99 -4.30
C THR A 104 -4.57 23.25 -3.98
N ALA A 105 -3.73 23.87 -3.15
CA ALA A 105 -2.49 23.27 -2.67
C ALA A 105 -2.78 22.20 -1.61
N HIS A 106 -2.16 21.02 -1.74
CA HIS A 106 -2.24 19.94 -0.76
C HIS A 106 -0.91 19.85 0.01
N SER A 107 -0.55 20.93 0.73
CA SER A 107 0.77 21.09 1.36
C SER A 107 1.06 20.09 2.49
N THR A 108 0.03 19.43 3.01
CA THR A 108 0.16 18.39 4.05
C THR A 108 0.49 17.02 3.47
N LEU A 109 0.36 16.81 2.16
CA LEU A 109 0.73 15.56 1.51
C LEU A 109 2.25 15.40 1.46
N LYS A 110 2.72 14.21 1.85
CA LYS A 110 4.13 13.86 1.72
C LYS A 110 4.51 13.73 0.23
N PRO A 111 5.68 14.21 -0.20
CA PRO A 111 6.14 14.06 -1.59
C PRO A 111 6.15 12.62 -2.10
N ALA A 112 6.47 11.64 -1.24
CA ALA A 112 6.47 10.23 -1.61
C ALA A 112 5.05 9.73 -1.95
N ASP A 113 4.06 10.11 -1.14
CA ASP A 113 2.66 9.72 -1.33
C ASP A 113 2.09 10.35 -2.61
N ALA A 114 2.36 11.65 -2.83
CA ALA A 114 1.96 12.34 -4.06
C ALA A 114 2.54 11.65 -5.31
N LYS A 115 3.80 11.18 -5.26
CA LYS A 115 4.39 10.41 -6.38
C LYS A 115 3.69 9.06 -6.59
N LEU A 116 3.29 8.36 -5.54
CA LEU A 116 2.52 7.11 -5.66
C LEU A 116 1.15 7.36 -6.30
N MET A 117 0.44 8.41 -5.88
CA MET A 117 -0.83 8.82 -6.47
C MET A 117 -0.66 9.12 -7.98
N VAL A 118 0.36 9.90 -8.35
CA VAL A 118 0.63 10.23 -9.76
C VAL A 118 1.01 9.00 -10.58
N LYS A 119 1.82 8.08 -10.03
CA LYS A 119 2.17 6.81 -10.71
C LYS A 119 0.91 6.02 -11.05
N TYR A 120 -0.04 5.94 -10.12
CA TYR A 120 -1.34 5.33 -10.39
C TYR A 120 -2.09 6.09 -11.50
N ILE A 121 -2.22 7.42 -11.40
CA ILE A 121 -2.92 8.23 -12.43
C ILE A 121 -2.34 7.97 -13.82
N LEU A 122 -1.02 8.03 -13.97
CA LEU A 122 -0.36 7.84 -15.28
C LEU A 122 -0.47 6.41 -15.81
N SER A 123 -0.63 5.41 -14.93
CA SER A 123 -0.89 4.03 -15.36
C SER A 123 -2.27 3.83 -16.01
N LEU A 124 -3.19 4.78 -15.85
CA LEU A 124 -4.53 4.73 -16.45
C LEU A 124 -4.55 5.10 -17.94
N LYS A 125 -3.38 5.37 -18.54
CA LYS A 125 -3.29 5.67 -19.97
C LYS A 125 -3.78 4.45 -20.77
N LYS A 126 -4.90 4.61 -21.48
CA LYS A 126 -5.36 3.63 -22.46
C LYS A 126 -4.33 3.55 -23.60
N LYS A 127 -4.02 2.33 -24.03
CA LYS A 127 -3.17 2.08 -25.19
C LYS A 127 -3.84 2.54 -26.46
#